data_AF-A0A7V2N3Y7-F1
#
_entry.id   AF-A0A7V2N3Y7-F1
#
_cell.length_a   1.000
_cell.length_b   1.000
_cell.length_c   1.000
_cell.angle_alpha   90.00
_cell.angle_beta   90.00
_cell.angle_gamma   90.00
#
_symmetry.space_group_name_H-M   'P 1'
#
loop_
_entity.id
_entity.type
_entity.pdbx_description
1 polymer ?
#
loop_
_entity_poly.entity_id
_entity_poly.type
_entity_poly.pdbx_seq_one_letter_code
_entity_poly.pdbx_strand_id
1 'polypeptide(L)'
;MTTQHCGGGRRFGWVVIVVLVVTAAWSCAGQARNVVLMIVDGAGFNAFDCASYYEHGRRGGPPYDAFTVTLGCNTSPAGVDPYDPAKAWSDFKGLREKATDSAASGTALNTGVKTKNGRLGVDVEGRPVTTIAEIAHAAGKATGTVTSVPFCHATPAATVAHVPSRGEYHTIAEQM
;
A
#
# COMPACT_ATOMS: atom_id res chain seq x y z
N MET A 1 -10.42 45.68 70.68
CA MET A 1 -10.95 45.60 69.29
C MET A 1 -9.74 45.74 68.38
N THR A 2 -9.25 44.76 67.62
CA THR A 2 -9.87 43.58 67.01
C THR A 2 -8.71 42.60 66.71
N THR A 3 -9.01 41.31 66.78
CA THR A 3 -8.11 40.16 66.66
C THR A 3 -7.34 40.07 65.34
N GLN A 4 -6.03 39.78 65.36
CA GLN A 4 -5.33 39.22 64.20
C GLN A 4 -4.70 37.86 64.60
N HIS A 5 -5.40 36.80 64.21
CA HIS A 5 -4.99 35.41 64.38
C HIS A 5 -3.83 35.05 63.43
N CYS A 6 -2.80 34.39 63.98
CA CYS A 6 -1.85 33.58 63.20
C CYS A 6 -2.59 32.43 62.50
N GLY A 7 -2.31 32.23 61.20
CA GLY A 7 -2.81 31.09 60.43
C GLY A 7 -1.79 30.65 59.40
N GLY A 8 -1.00 29.63 59.76
CA GLY A 8 -0.14 28.91 58.82
C GLY A 8 -0.97 28.09 57.84
N GLY A 9 -0.57 28.09 56.56
CA GLY A 9 -1.16 27.25 55.53
C GLY A 9 -0.09 26.89 54.51
N ARG A 10 0.63 25.80 54.77
CA ARG A 10 1.62 25.21 53.85
C ARG A 10 0.86 24.79 52.58
N ARG A 11 1.19 25.40 51.43
CA ARG A 11 0.62 25.03 50.13
C ARG A 11 1.18 23.66 49.71
N PHE A 12 0.42 22.59 49.95
CA PHE A 12 0.68 21.28 49.35
C PHE A 12 0.11 21.28 47.93
N GLY A 13 0.96 21.52 46.94
CA GLY A 13 0.64 21.28 45.54
C GLY A 13 0.70 19.78 45.26
N TRP A 14 -0.44 19.17 44.92
CA TRP A 14 -0.48 17.80 44.43
C TRP A 14 -0.08 17.81 42.94
N VAL A 15 1.15 17.38 42.65
CA VAL A 15 1.54 17.05 41.28
C VAL A 15 1.13 15.60 41.03
N VAL A 16 0.06 15.42 40.24
CA VAL A 16 -0.31 14.09 39.75
C VAL A 16 0.54 13.81 38.51
N ILE A 17 1.59 13.00 38.67
CA ILE A 17 2.36 12.46 37.55
C ILE A 17 1.60 11.23 37.05
N VAL A 18 0.88 11.37 35.93
CA VAL A 18 0.34 10.22 35.19
C VAL A 18 1.50 9.61 34.40
N VAL A 19 2.11 8.55 34.92
CA VAL A 19 3.03 7.72 34.14
C VAL A 19 2.19 6.84 33.24
N LEU A 20 2.05 7.24 31.99
CA LEU A 20 1.42 6.43 30.95
C LEU A 20 2.43 5.35 30.54
N VAL A 21 2.38 4.20 31.22
CA VAL A 21 3.14 3.01 30.81
C VAL A 21 2.49 2.50 29.52
N VAL A 22 3.01 2.96 28.38
CA VAL A 22 2.72 2.35 27.09
C VAL A 22 3.42 1.00 27.10
N THR A 23 2.71 -0.05 27.51
CA THR A 23 3.13 -1.42 27.20
C THR A 23 3.06 -1.54 25.69
N ALA A 24 4.20 -1.44 25.01
CA ALA A 24 4.33 -1.88 23.63
C ALA A 24 3.97 -3.37 23.62
N ALA A 25 2.74 -3.69 23.26
CA ALA A 25 2.36 -5.03 22.89
C ALA A 25 3.08 -5.31 21.58
N TRP A 26 4.28 -5.88 21.66
CA TRP A 26 4.93 -6.50 20.52
C TRP A 26 4.01 -7.66 20.12
N SER A 27 3.20 -7.47 19.08
CA SER A 27 2.53 -8.62 18.47
C SER A 27 3.65 -9.47 17.87
N CYS A 28 3.97 -10.58 18.52
CA CYS A 28 4.72 -11.65 17.89
C CYS A 28 3.77 -12.30 16.87
N ALA A 29 3.58 -11.64 15.73
CA ALA A 29 2.92 -12.26 14.60
C ALA A 29 3.78 -13.46 14.22
N GLY A 30 3.24 -14.67 14.38
CA GLY A 30 3.89 -15.89 13.91
C GLY A 30 4.25 -15.75 12.44
N GLN A 31 5.38 -16.34 12.04
CA GLN A 31 5.87 -16.22 10.66
C GLN A 31 4.81 -16.71 9.66
N ALA A 32 4.47 -15.86 8.68
CA ALA A 32 3.52 -16.21 7.64
C ALA A 32 4.03 -17.40 6.81
N ARG A 33 3.23 -18.47 6.73
CA ARG A 33 3.55 -19.64 5.90
C ARG A 33 3.26 -19.39 4.43
N ASN A 34 2.13 -18.72 4.18
CA ASN A 34 1.58 -18.41 2.85
C ASN A 34 1.24 -16.92 2.81
N VAL A 35 1.40 -16.31 1.64
CA VAL A 35 1.00 -14.92 1.37
C VAL A 35 0.09 -14.94 0.16
N VAL A 36 -1.10 -14.36 0.29
CA VAL A 36 -2.04 -14.17 -0.82
C VAL A 36 -2.23 -12.68 -1.01
N LEU A 37 -1.82 -12.16 -2.17
CA LEU A 37 -2.00 -10.78 -2.55
C LEU A 37 -3.16 -10.68 -3.54
N MET A 38 -4.23 -9.99 -3.15
CA MET A 38 -5.36 -9.69 -4.03
C MET A 38 -5.24 -8.27 -4.57
N ILE A 39 -5.21 -8.12 -5.89
CA ILE A 39 -5.13 -6.82 -6.57
C ILE A 39 -6.43 -6.58 -7.32
N VAL A 40 -7.08 -5.46 -7.03
CA VAL A 40 -8.23 -4.96 -7.80
C VAL A 40 -7.74 -3.78 -8.63
N ASP A 41 -7.42 -4.03 -9.90
CA ASP A 41 -6.83 -3.02 -10.79
C ASP A 41 -7.80 -1.83 -10.98
N GLY A 42 -7.30 -0.62 -10.77
CA GLY A 42 -8.07 0.62 -10.84
C GLY A 42 -8.98 0.94 -9.65
N ALA A 43 -9.06 0.09 -8.62
CA ALA A 43 -9.94 0.32 -7.48
C ALA A 43 -9.27 1.19 -6.39
N GLY A 44 -9.68 2.47 -6.33
CA GLY A 44 -9.47 3.32 -5.15
C GLY A 44 -10.55 3.14 -4.09
N PHE A 45 -10.47 3.88 -2.98
CA PHE A 45 -11.47 3.81 -1.89
C PHE A 45 -12.91 3.96 -2.36
N ASN A 46 -13.17 4.89 -3.28
CA ASN A 46 -14.51 5.14 -3.80
C ASN A 46 -15.05 3.95 -4.60
N ALA A 47 -14.19 3.13 -5.22
CA ALA A 47 -14.66 1.95 -5.95
C ALA A 47 -15.22 0.89 -4.97
N PHE A 48 -14.57 0.70 -3.83
CA PHE A 48 -15.04 -0.18 -2.76
C PHE A 48 -16.31 0.35 -2.07
N ASP A 49 -16.41 1.66 -1.86
CA ASP A 49 -17.63 2.28 -1.35
C ASP A 49 -18.80 2.10 -2.33
N CYS A 50 -18.58 2.32 -3.63
CA CYS A 50 -19.58 2.07 -4.67
C CYS A 50 -20.04 0.60 -4.70
N ALA A 51 -19.11 -0.35 -4.60
CA ALA A 51 -19.43 -1.77 -4.53
C ALA A 51 -20.29 -2.09 -3.30
N SER A 52 -19.94 -1.53 -2.14
CA SER A 52 -20.72 -1.69 -0.91
C SER A 52 -22.15 -1.18 -1.06
N TYR A 53 -22.33 0.03 -1.63
CA TYR A 53 -23.66 0.59 -1.86
C TYR A 53 -24.47 -0.25 -2.85
N TYR A 54 -23.83 -0.77 -3.90
CA TYR A 54 -24.51 -1.62 -4.88
C TYR A 54 -24.98 -2.95 -4.29
N GLU A 55 -24.13 -3.63 -3.51
CA GLU A 55 -24.43 -4.96 -2.97
C GLU A 55 -25.26 -4.95 -1.68
N HIS A 56 -25.13 -3.90 -0.87
CA HIS A 56 -25.70 -3.87 0.49
C HIS A 56 -26.58 -2.65 0.78
N GLY A 57 -26.67 -1.68 -0.15
CA GLY A 57 -27.46 -0.46 0.04
C GLY A 57 -26.90 0.50 1.10
N ARG A 58 -25.71 0.24 1.62
CA ARG A 58 -25.01 1.05 2.61
C ARG A 58 -23.51 0.89 2.47
N ARG A 59 -22.74 1.78 3.10
CA ARG A 59 -21.29 1.63 3.18
C ARG A 59 -20.93 0.41 4.04
N GLY A 60 -19.95 -0.35 3.56
CA GLY A 60 -19.45 -1.56 4.16
C GLY A 60 -20.36 -2.78 4.03
N GLY A 61 -19.88 -3.93 4.50
CA GLY A 61 -20.49 -5.25 4.31
C GLY A 61 -19.61 -6.27 3.58
N PRO A 62 -18.79 -5.89 2.60
CA PRO A 62 -17.89 -6.83 1.94
C PRO A 62 -16.86 -7.45 2.90
N PRO A 63 -16.35 -8.67 2.60
CA PRO A 63 -15.50 -9.42 3.54
C PRO A 63 -14.18 -8.72 3.87
N TYR A 64 -13.67 -7.84 3.00
CA TYR A 64 -12.44 -7.09 3.22
C TYR A 64 -12.58 -5.97 4.27
N ASP A 65 -13.79 -5.57 4.63
CA ASP A 65 -14.01 -4.63 5.74
C ASP A 65 -13.65 -5.24 7.11
N ALA A 66 -13.56 -6.57 7.19
CA ALA A 66 -13.16 -7.26 8.40
C ALA A 66 -11.64 -7.24 8.63
N PHE A 67 -10.84 -6.70 7.69
CA PHE A 67 -9.40 -6.58 7.87
C PHE A 67 -9.06 -5.60 8.99
N THR A 68 -8.28 -6.08 9.96
CA THR A 68 -7.89 -5.31 11.16
C THR A 68 -6.98 -4.13 10.84
N VAL A 69 -6.28 -4.17 9.71
CA VAL A 69 -5.34 -3.15 9.28
C VAL A 69 -5.77 -2.63 7.91
N THR A 70 -6.00 -1.32 7.84
CA THR A 70 -6.28 -0.60 6.60
C THR A 70 -5.29 0.54 6.47
N LEU A 71 -4.58 0.60 5.34
CA LEU A 71 -3.56 1.61 5.08
C LEU A 71 -3.77 2.22 3.69
N GLY A 72 -3.45 3.49 3.56
CA GLY A 72 -3.24 4.14 2.26
C GLY A 72 -1.77 4.05 1.87
N CYS A 73 -1.50 3.87 0.57
CA CYS A 73 -0.15 3.90 0.03
C CYS A 73 -0.07 4.89 -1.14
N ASN A 74 1.12 5.48 -1.32
CA ASN A 74 1.39 6.32 -2.47
C ASN A 74 1.85 5.45 -3.65
N THR A 75 1.10 5.53 -4.75
CA THR A 75 1.32 4.75 -5.96
C THR A 75 2.04 5.51 -7.08
N SER A 76 2.49 6.75 -6.86
CA SER A 76 3.21 7.52 -7.89
C SER A 76 4.41 6.74 -8.47
N PRO A 77 4.58 6.70 -9.80
CA PRO A 77 5.73 6.04 -10.41
C PRO A 77 7.02 6.82 -10.12
N ALA A 78 8.17 6.24 -10.48
CA ALA A 78 9.45 6.91 -10.26
C ALA A 78 9.55 8.21 -11.08
N GLY A 79 10.08 9.26 -10.45
CA GLY A 79 10.24 10.58 -11.07
C GLY A 79 8.97 11.43 -11.09
N VAL A 80 7.88 10.97 -10.47
CA VAL A 80 6.65 11.74 -10.27
C VAL A 80 6.52 12.10 -8.79
N ASP A 81 6.17 13.36 -8.53
CA ASP A 81 5.93 13.85 -7.17
C ASP A 81 4.85 13.00 -6.46
N PRO A 82 4.97 12.81 -5.14
CA PRO A 82 3.89 12.27 -4.33
C PRO A 82 2.58 13.04 -4.50
N TYR A 83 1.48 12.36 -4.21
CA TYR A 83 0.15 12.98 -4.24
C TYR A 83 0.09 14.22 -3.36
N ASP A 84 -0.36 15.33 -3.95
CA ASP A 84 -0.57 16.62 -3.30
C ASP A 84 -2.06 16.98 -3.43
N PRO A 85 -2.81 17.05 -2.32
CA PRO A 85 -4.25 17.31 -2.37
C PRO A 85 -4.58 18.71 -2.89
N ALA A 86 -3.74 19.71 -2.66
CA ALA A 86 -3.99 21.07 -3.15
C ALA A 86 -3.87 21.11 -4.67
N LYS A 87 -2.81 20.51 -5.22
CA LYS A 87 -2.65 20.36 -6.68
C LYS A 87 -3.75 19.49 -7.28
N ALA A 88 -4.19 18.48 -6.53
CA ALA A 88 -5.23 17.58 -6.99
C ALA A 88 -6.57 18.27 -7.23
N TRP A 89 -6.92 19.23 -6.36
CA TRP A 89 -8.14 20.01 -6.50
C TRP A 89 -8.04 21.12 -7.55
N SER A 90 -6.84 21.54 -7.94
CA SER A 90 -6.63 22.64 -8.89
C SER A 90 -6.33 22.20 -10.33
N ASP A 91 -5.73 21.01 -10.54
CA ASP A 91 -5.32 20.53 -11.87
C ASP A 91 -5.55 19.02 -12.05
N PHE A 92 -6.78 18.66 -12.42
CA PHE A 92 -7.15 17.27 -12.67
C PHE A 92 -6.44 16.66 -13.88
N LYS A 93 -6.10 17.47 -14.89
CA LYS A 93 -5.46 16.97 -16.11
C LYS A 93 -4.03 16.55 -15.82
N GLY A 94 -3.26 17.43 -15.17
CA GLY A 94 -1.87 17.14 -14.78
C GLY A 94 -1.76 15.97 -13.82
N LEU A 95 -2.73 15.78 -12.91
CA LEU A 95 -2.79 14.57 -12.09
C LEU A 95 -2.95 13.30 -12.93
N ARG A 96 -3.91 13.30 -13.86
CA ARG A 96 -4.23 12.12 -14.66
C ARG A 96 -3.06 11.70 -15.55
N GLU A 97 -2.35 12.65 -16.13
CA GLU A 97 -1.18 12.39 -17.00
C GLU A 97 0.02 11.83 -16.22
N LYS A 98 0.10 12.10 -14.91
CA LYS A 98 1.19 11.64 -14.03
C LYS A 98 0.85 10.38 -13.24
N ALA A 99 -0.38 9.87 -13.37
CA ALA A 99 -0.81 8.67 -12.68
C ALA A 99 0.05 7.47 -13.08
N THR A 100 0.26 6.56 -12.12
CA THR A 100 0.94 5.30 -12.41
C THR A 100 0.10 4.44 -13.36
N ASP A 101 0.76 3.59 -14.13
CA ASP A 101 0.10 2.51 -14.86
C ASP A 101 0.23 1.17 -14.13
N SER A 102 -0.50 0.16 -14.58
CA SER A 102 -0.48 -1.18 -13.97
C SER A 102 0.93 -1.83 -13.97
N ALA A 103 1.81 -1.46 -14.91
CA ALA A 103 3.16 -2.02 -14.99
C ALA A 103 4.10 -1.48 -13.92
N ALA A 104 4.15 -0.15 -13.76
CA ALA A 104 5.00 0.46 -12.73
C ALA A 104 4.51 0.15 -11.32
N SER A 105 3.20 0.19 -11.09
CA SER A 105 2.60 -0.19 -9.80
C SER A 105 2.76 -1.67 -9.49
N GLY A 106 2.53 -2.56 -10.47
CA GLY A 106 2.76 -3.99 -10.33
C GLY A 106 4.21 -4.32 -10.02
N THR A 107 5.17 -3.65 -10.68
CA THR A 107 6.61 -3.80 -10.39
C THR A 107 6.92 -3.39 -8.96
N ALA A 108 6.44 -2.22 -8.52
CA ALA A 108 6.67 -1.74 -7.16
C ALA A 108 6.08 -2.68 -6.09
N LEU A 109 4.89 -3.23 -6.33
CA LEU A 109 4.24 -4.19 -5.42
C LEU A 109 5.03 -5.51 -5.32
N ASN A 110 5.57 -6.00 -6.43
CA ASN A 110 6.25 -7.29 -6.46
C ASN A 110 7.74 -7.21 -6.11
N THR A 111 8.42 -6.07 -6.28
CA THR A 111 9.88 -5.98 -6.08
C THR A 111 10.29 -5.00 -4.99
N GLY A 112 9.39 -4.12 -4.54
CA GLY A 112 9.71 -3.02 -3.65
C GLY A 112 10.47 -1.87 -4.32
N VAL A 113 10.72 -1.94 -5.64
CA VAL A 113 11.46 -0.92 -6.39
C VAL A 113 10.50 -0.13 -7.28
N LYS A 114 10.50 1.21 -7.13
CA LYS A 114 9.75 2.09 -8.04
C LYS A 114 10.43 2.14 -9.41
N THR A 115 9.61 2.15 -10.46
CA THR A 115 10.06 2.29 -11.85
C THR A 115 9.21 3.28 -12.63
N LYS A 116 9.56 3.52 -13.90
CA LYS A 116 8.80 4.40 -14.81
C LYS A 116 7.59 3.67 -15.38
N ASN A 117 6.54 4.43 -15.74
CA ASN A 117 5.35 3.86 -16.39
C ASN A 117 5.71 3.01 -17.61
N GLY A 118 4.99 1.91 -17.76
CA GLY A 118 5.18 0.95 -18.85
C GLY A 118 6.27 -0.09 -18.63
N ARG A 119 7.05 -0.03 -17.54
CA ARG A 119 8.12 -1.01 -17.26
C ARG A 119 7.66 -2.13 -16.34
N LEU A 120 8.13 -3.36 -16.61
CA LEU A 120 7.82 -4.55 -15.81
C LEU A 120 9.12 -5.15 -15.26
N GLY A 121 9.20 -5.36 -13.95
CA GLY A 121 10.31 -6.09 -13.32
C GLY A 121 11.69 -5.45 -13.50
N VAL A 122 11.77 -4.18 -13.88
CA VAL A 122 13.04 -3.47 -14.09
C VAL A 122 13.04 -2.11 -13.37
N ASP A 123 14.21 -1.66 -12.93
CA ASP A 123 14.39 -0.34 -12.31
C ASP A 123 14.32 0.83 -13.33
N VAL A 124 14.62 2.05 -12.86
CA VAL A 124 14.58 3.26 -13.70
C VAL A 124 15.71 3.31 -14.74
N GLU A 125 16.79 2.54 -14.54
CA GLU A 125 17.86 2.31 -15.51
C GLU A 125 17.53 1.17 -16.49
N GLY A 126 16.50 0.36 -16.21
CA GLY A 126 16.10 -0.78 -17.05
C GLY A 126 16.79 -2.09 -16.66
N ARG A 127 17.44 -2.14 -15.49
CA ARG A 127 18.05 -3.37 -14.96
C ARG A 127 16.98 -4.24 -14.30
N PRO A 128 16.99 -5.56 -14.50
CA PRO A 128 16.08 -6.47 -13.80
C PRO A 128 16.17 -6.33 -12.28
N VAL A 129 15.02 -6.36 -11.62
CA VAL A 129 14.89 -6.35 -10.15
C VAL A 129 14.12 -7.58 -9.71
N THR A 130 14.61 -8.26 -8.67
CA THR A 130 14.02 -9.51 -8.20
C THR A 130 12.63 -9.29 -7.59
N THR A 131 11.70 -10.16 -7.96
CA THR A 131 10.32 -10.19 -7.49
C THR A 131 10.16 -11.06 -6.24
N ILE A 132 9.10 -10.83 -5.47
CA ILE A 132 8.71 -11.63 -4.31
C ILE A 132 8.41 -13.08 -4.71
N ALA A 133 7.93 -13.31 -5.94
CA ALA A 133 7.70 -14.65 -6.45
C ALA A 133 9.03 -15.38 -6.70
N GLU A 134 10.02 -14.75 -7.32
CA GLU A 134 11.35 -15.35 -7.48
C GLU A 134 12.01 -15.63 -6.13
N ILE A 135 11.90 -14.71 -5.16
CA ILE A 135 12.39 -14.93 -3.79
C ILE A 135 11.72 -16.15 -3.15
N ALA A 136 10.39 -16.27 -3.28
CA ALA A 136 9.63 -17.40 -2.74
C ALA A 136 10.02 -18.72 -3.44
N HIS A 137 10.17 -18.71 -4.77
CA HIS A 137 10.58 -19.88 -5.54
C HIS A 137 11.99 -20.35 -5.16
N ALA A 138 12.94 -19.42 -5.06
CA ALA A 138 14.31 -19.71 -4.61
C ALA A 138 14.36 -20.26 -3.18
N ALA A 139 13.39 -19.90 -2.33
CA ALA A 139 13.20 -20.44 -0.99
C ALA A 139 12.45 -21.78 -0.95
N GLY A 140 12.18 -22.41 -2.11
CA GLY A 140 11.50 -23.71 -2.22
C GLY A 140 9.99 -23.63 -1.97
N LYS A 141 9.37 -22.45 -2.07
CA LYS A 141 7.92 -22.28 -1.94
C LYS A 141 7.24 -22.37 -3.30
N ALA A 142 5.98 -22.82 -3.30
CA ALA A 142 5.12 -22.71 -4.46
C ALA A 142 4.75 -21.24 -4.72
N THR A 143 4.68 -20.87 -5.99
CA THR A 143 4.32 -19.54 -6.46
C THR A 143 3.26 -19.64 -7.55
N GLY A 144 2.47 -18.59 -7.72
CA GLY A 144 1.43 -18.56 -8.75
C GLY A 144 0.79 -17.18 -8.87
N THR A 145 0.26 -16.90 -10.06
CA THR A 145 -0.52 -15.70 -10.38
C THR A 145 -1.84 -16.12 -11.00
N VAL A 146 -2.93 -15.49 -10.58
CA VAL A 146 -4.29 -15.76 -11.07
C VAL A 146 -4.91 -14.44 -11.47
N THR A 147 -5.54 -14.42 -12.64
CA THR A 147 -6.04 -13.18 -13.22
C THR A 147 -7.31 -13.40 -14.05
N SER A 148 -8.12 -12.35 -14.17
CA SER A 148 -9.29 -12.29 -15.06
C SER A 148 -8.98 -11.67 -16.43
N VAL A 149 -7.76 -11.19 -16.64
CA VAL A 149 -7.26 -10.62 -17.89
C VAL A 149 -6.25 -11.58 -18.55
N PRO A 150 -5.76 -11.35 -19.78
CA PRO A 150 -4.71 -12.18 -20.36
C PRO A 150 -3.50 -12.28 -19.42
N PHE A 151 -2.89 -13.47 -19.34
CA PHE A 151 -1.78 -13.72 -18.41
C PHE A 151 -0.59 -12.79 -18.68
N CYS A 152 -0.33 -12.42 -19.93
CA CYS A 152 0.71 -11.48 -20.33
C CYS A 152 0.34 -9.99 -20.13
N HIS A 153 -0.82 -9.68 -19.52
CA HIS A 153 -1.15 -8.32 -19.11
C HIS A 153 -0.20 -7.86 -17.98
N ALA A 154 -0.02 -6.53 -17.83
CA ALA A 154 0.98 -5.97 -16.93
C ALA A 154 0.89 -6.45 -15.47
N THR A 155 -0.31 -6.49 -14.90
CA THR A 155 -0.53 -6.84 -13.48
C THR A 155 -0.11 -8.29 -13.16
N PRO A 156 -0.58 -9.32 -13.89
CA PRO A 156 -0.06 -10.68 -13.72
C PRO A 156 1.40 -10.83 -14.17
N ALA A 157 1.83 -10.17 -15.26
CA ALA A 157 3.20 -10.26 -15.74
C ALA A 157 4.22 -9.71 -14.74
N ALA A 158 3.89 -8.67 -13.98
CA ALA A 158 4.77 -8.06 -12.98
C ALA A 158 5.19 -9.01 -11.86
N THR A 159 4.57 -10.20 -11.74
CA THR A 159 5.01 -11.20 -10.76
C THR A 159 6.32 -11.88 -11.14
N VAL A 160 6.67 -11.96 -12.43
CA VAL A 160 7.84 -12.73 -12.91
C VAL A 160 8.55 -12.15 -14.14
N ALA A 161 7.90 -11.28 -14.93
CA ALA A 161 8.47 -10.77 -16.17
C ALA A 161 9.34 -9.53 -15.93
N HIS A 162 10.46 -9.44 -16.68
CA HIS A 162 11.42 -8.35 -16.68
C HIS A 162 11.58 -7.83 -18.12
N VAL A 163 10.87 -6.75 -18.46
CA VAL A 163 10.89 -6.13 -19.79
C VAL A 163 10.85 -4.60 -19.70
N PRO A 164 11.52 -3.88 -20.63
CA PRO A 164 11.50 -2.43 -20.63
C PRO A 164 10.14 -1.85 -21.07
N SER A 165 9.27 -2.65 -21.70
CA SER A 165 7.92 -2.24 -22.07
C SER A 165 6.89 -3.34 -21.85
N ARG A 166 5.77 -2.98 -21.20
CA ARG A 166 4.56 -3.81 -21.05
C ARG A 166 3.88 -4.16 -22.38
N GLY A 167 4.32 -3.54 -23.48
CA GLY A 167 3.86 -3.88 -24.83
C GLY A 167 4.58 -5.07 -25.45
N GLU A 168 5.63 -5.59 -24.81
CA GLU A 168 6.41 -6.73 -25.30
C GLU A 168 5.72 -8.07 -24.99
N TYR A 169 4.47 -8.22 -25.44
CA TYR A 169 3.63 -9.37 -25.10
C TYR A 169 4.26 -10.73 -25.44
N HIS A 170 5.06 -10.81 -26.51
CA HIS A 170 5.76 -12.04 -26.89
C HIS A 170 6.83 -12.40 -25.85
N THR A 171 7.74 -11.46 -25.55
CA THR A 171 8.79 -11.64 -24.53
C THR A 171 8.19 -11.93 -23.15
N ILE A 172 7.10 -11.22 -22.80
CA ILE A 172 6.38 -11.47 -21.54
C ILE A 172 5.83 -12.90 -21.52
N ALA A 173 5.22 -13.37 -22.61
CA ALA A 173 4.67 -14.72 -22.67
C ALA A 173 5.75 -15.81 -22.60
N GLU A 174 6.97 -15.55 -23.06
CA GLU A 174 8.11 -16.47 -22.91
C GLU A 174 8.65 -16.54 -21.48
N GLN A 175 8.49 -15.45 -20.71
CA GLN A 175 8.97 -15.34 -19.32
C GLN A 175 7.96 -15.85 -18.28
N MET A 176 6.70 -16.06 -18.66
CA MET A 176 5.60 -16.50 -17.79
C MET A 176 5.34 -17.99 -17.88
#